data_AF-A0A0K1RUH8-F1
#
_entry.id   AF-A0A0K1RUH8-F1
#
_cell.length_a   1.000
_cell.length_b   1.000
_cell.length_c   1.000
_cell.angle_alpha   90.00
_cell.angle_beta   90.00
_cell.angle_gamma   90.00
#
_symmetry.space_group_name_H-M   'P 1'
#
loop_
_entity.id
_entity.type
_entity.pdbx_description
1 polymer ?
#
loop_
_entity_poly.entity_id
_entity_poly.type
_entity_poly.pdbx_seq_one_letter_code
_entity_poly.pdbx_strand_id
1 'polypeptide(L)' 'MFLGYLNEFPDHWTQGVDLEELIENLIDLYRTFTTEEIPGIKRVAEFEFA' A
#
# COMPACT_ATOMS: atom_id res chain seq x y z
N MET A 1 14.57 6.34 -11.84
CA MET A 1 13.67 5.19 -11.59
C MET A 1 13.55 5.08 -10.09
N PHE A 2 12.57 5.78 -9.52
CA PHE A 2 12.23 5.69 -8.10
C PHE A 2 10.75 5.32 -8.05
N LEU A 3 10.44 4.29 -7.29
CA LEU A 3 9.12 3.68 -7.27
C LEU A 3 8.27 4.50 -6.32
N GLY A 4 7.71 5.56 -6.91
CA GLY A 4 6.99 6.55 -6.15
C GLY A 4 7.32 7.96 -6.62
N TYR A 5 6.92 8.33 -7.83
CA TYR A 5 6.42 9.67 -8.18
C TYR A 5 5.81 9.45 -9.57
N LEU A 6 4.63 10.01 -9.82
CA LEU A 6 4.13 10.08 -11.19
C LEU A 6 5.00 11.11 -11.92
N ASN A 7 5.69 10.71 -12.99
CA ASN A 7 6.55 11.61 -13.78
C ASN A 7 5.81 12.86 -14.29
N GLU A 8 4.47 12.82 -14.37
CA GLU A 8 3.64 13.97 -14.74
C GLU A 8 3.35 14.96 -13.58
N PHE A 9 3.60 14.60 -12.32
CA PHE A 9 3.25 15.43 -11.15
C PHE A 9 4.35 15.35 -10.05
N PRO A 10 5.46 16.10 -10.20
CA PRO A 10 6.65 15.98 -9.35
C PRO A 10 6.46 16.48 -7.90
N ASP A 11 5.38 17.21 -7.61
CA ASP A 11 5.15 17.81 -6.29
C ASP A 11 4.48 16.86 -5.27
N HIS A 12 4.10 15.65 -5.68
CA HIS A 12 3.20 14.78 -4.89
C HIS A 12 3.91 13.53 -4.37
N TRP A 13 4.14 13.51 -3.05
CA TRP A 13 4.87 12.49 -2.29
C TRP A 13 4.31 11.07 -2.46
N THR A 14 5.21 10.09 -2.49
CA THR A 14 4.86 8.66 -2.62
C THR A 14 5.34 7.85 -1.44
N GLN A 15 4.77 6.66 -1.29
CA GLN A 15 4.88 5.82 -0.10
C GLN A 15 6.29 5.25 0.21
N GLY A 16 7.36 5.71 -0.43
CA GLY A 16 8.75 5.33 -0.13
C GLY A 16 9.76 6.12 -0.96
N VAL A 17 10.96 6.35 -0.40
CA VAL A 17 12.10 7.05 -1.01
C VAL A 17 12.96 6.12 -1.88
N ASP A 18 12.93 4.82 -1.62
CA ASP A 18 13.56 3.76 -2.41
C ASP A 18 12.72 2.45 -2.33
N LEU A 19 13.18 1.40 -3.02
CA LEU A 19 12.45 0.15 -3.14
C LEU A 19 12.36 -0.59 -1.81
N GLU A 20 13.47 -0.63 -1.07
CA GLU A 20 13.57 -1.25 0.25
C GLU A 20 12.60 -0.59 1.24
N GLU A 21 12.60 0.75 1.35
CA GLU A 21 11.69 1.47 2.25
C GLU A 21 10.22 1.29 1.83
N LEU A 22 9.92 1.31 0.53
CA LEU A 22 8.58 1.03 0.04
C LEU A 22 8.11 -0.38 0.46
N ILE A 23 8.98 -1.38 0.37
CA ILE A 23 8.66 -2.75 0.79
C ILE A 23 8.40 -2.80 2.30
N GLU A 24 9.25 -2.16 3.12
CA GLU A 24 9.05 -2.10 4.57
C GLU A 24 7.73 -1.42 4.95
N ASN A 25 7.43 -0.27 4.33
CA ASN A 25 6.18 0.46 4.54
C ASN A 25 4.95 -0.38 4.17
N LEU A 26 5.02 -1.13 3.07
CA LEU A 26 3.94 -2.01 2.64
C LEU A 26 3.76 -3.22 3.58
N ILE A 27 4.85 -3.78 4.12
CA ILE A 27 4.80 -4.88 5.09
C ILE A 27 4.13 -4.41 6.39
N ASP A 28 4.46 -3.22 6.87
CA ASP A 28 3.87 -2.68 8.09
C ASP A 28 2.38 -2.37 7.91
N LEU A 29 1.98 -1.76 6.78
CA LEU A 29 0.56 -1.58 6.45
C LEU A 29 -0.19 -2.92 6.37
N TYR A 30 0.42 -3.92 5.72
CA TYR A 30 -0.17 -5.26 5.64
C TYR A 30 -0.38 -5.86 7.03
N ARG A 31 0.62 -5.79 7.92
CA ARG A 31 0.51 -6.26 9.31
C ARG A 31 -0.61 -5.54 10.04
N THR A 32 -0.62 -4.21 10.07
CA THR A 32 -1.67 -3.42 10.71
C THR A 32 -3.07 -3.83 10.22
N PHE A 33 -3.28 -3.92 8.91
CA PHE A 33 -4.59 -4.26 8.35
C PHE A 33 -4.96 -5.74 8.51
N THR A 34 -4.02 -6.62 8.80
CA THR A 34 -4.30 -8.05 9.02
C THR A 34 -4.44 -8.42 10.48
N THR A 35 -3.80 -7.68 11.40
CA THR A 35 -3.84 -7.95 12.84
C THR A 35 -4.85 -7.11 13.60
N GLU A 36 -5.16 -5.89 13.13
CA GLU A 36 -6.09 -4.99 13.82
C GLU A 36 -7.45 -4.97 13.14
N GLU A 37 -8.52 -5.03 13.93
CA GLU A 37 -9.85 -4.67 13.46
C GLU A 37 -9.97 -3.14 13.45
N ILE A 38 -9.65 -2.55 12.31
CA ILE A 38 -9.85 -1.12 12.08
C ILE A 38 -11.23 -0.93 11.44
N PRO A 39 -12.18 -0.25 12.11
CA PRO A 39 -13.52 -0.04 11.59
C PRO A 39 -13.51 0.67 10.24
N GLY A 40 -14.31 0.17 9.29
CA GLY A 40 -14.47 0.78 7.98
C GLY A 40 -13.36 0.47 6.96
N ILE A 41 -12.35 -0.34 7.31
CA ILE A 41 -11.40 -0.86 6.32
C ILE A 41 -12.12 -1.81 5.37
N LYS A 42 -12.02 -1.51 4.07
CA LYS A 42 -12.58 -2.34 3.00
C LYS A 42 -11.57 -3.42 2.61
N ARG A 43 -12.02 -4.67 2.56
CA ARG A 43 -11.26 -5.79 1.99
C ARG A 43 -11.86 -6.16 0.64
N VAL A 44 -11.02 -6.39 -0.36
CA VAL A 44 -11.43 -7.03 -1.61
C VAL A 44 -11.45 -8.53 -1.33
N ALA A 45 -12.52 -9.21 -1.75
CA ALA A 45 -12.63 -10.66 -1.72
C ALA A 45 -13.00 -11.14 -3.11
N GLU A 46 -12.38 -12.23 -3.54
CA GLU A 46 -12.80 -12.95 -4.74
C GLU A 46 -13.97 -13.86 -4.36
N PHE A 47 -14.98 -13.91 -5.23
CA PHE A 47 -16.16 -14.73 -5.03
C PHE A 47 -16.35 -15.60 -6.27
N GLU A 48 -16.26 -16.92 -6.10
CA GLU A 48 -16.55 -17.89 -7.15
C GLU A 48 -17.97 -18.44 -6.97
N PHE A 49 -18.77 -18.41 -8.04
CA PHE A 49 -20.08 -19.07 -8.07
C PHE A 49 -19.90 -20.53 -8.51
N ALA A 50 -20.57 -21.44 -7.79
CA ALA A 50 -20.65 -22.87 -8.12
C ALA A 50 -21.63 -23.13 -9.28
#